data_AF-A0AAP0WQ39-F1
#
_entry.id   AF-A0AAP0WQ39-F1
#
_cell.length_a   1.000
_cell.length_b   1.000
_cell.length_c   1.000
_cell.angle_alpha   90.00
_cell.angle_beta   90.00
_cell.angle_gamma   90.00
#
_symmetry.space_group_name_H-M   'P 1'
#
loop_
_entity.id
_entity.type
_entity.pdbx_description
1 polymer ?
#
loop_
_entity_poly.entity_id
_entity_poly.type
_entity_poly.pdbx_seq_one_letter_code
_entity_poly.pdbx_strand_id
1 'polypeptide(L)'
;MESAVKKTLKSLCCSNGWSYGVFWRFDQRNCMLLTLEDAYYEEQMRVVMDNMLQQVQLLGEGIIGQAAFTGKHRWMFSDTHSGEWNLGSAEREDIFQDDYEIQNQFSSGIKTIAVISVGPRGVVQFGSTQKILERVDFFGSN
;
A
#
# COMPACT_ATOMS: atom_id res chain seq x y z
N MET A 1 -9.94 -22.77 4.00
CA MET A 1 -10.84 -21.83 4.71
C MET A 1 -10.24 -20.45 4.54
N GLU A 2 -11.02 -19.47 4.10
CA GLU A 2 -10.52 -18.08 3.89
C GLU A 2 -10.19 -17.44 5.24
N SER A 3 -9.01 -16.82 5.35
CA SER A 3 -8.54 -16.19 6.59
C SER A 3 -9.39 -14.96 6.95
N ALA A 4 -9.34 -14.54 8.22
CA ALA A 4 -10.01 -13.31 8.65
C ALA A 4 -9.41 -12.07 7.97
N VAL A 5 -8.09 -12.06 7.72
CA VAL A 5 -7.39 -10.97 7.02
C VAL A 5 -7.92 -10.85 5.60
N LYS A 6 -7.95 -11.94 4.84
CA LYS A 6 -8.43 -11.95 3.46
C LYS A 6 -9.89 -11.52 3.34
N LYS A 7 -10.77 -11.96 4.25
CA LYS A 7 -12.17 -11.50 4.31
C LYS A 7 -12.26 -9.99 4.56
N THR A 8 -11.43 -9.47 5.44
CA THR A 8 -11.38 -8.03 5.75
C THR A 8 -10.88 -7.23 4.54
N LEU A 9 -9.78 -7.66 3.91
CA LEU A 9 -9.26 -7.03 2.69
C LEU A 9 -10.31 -7.01 1.58
N LYS A 10 -11.01 -8.14 1.36
CA LYS A 10 -12.12 -8.23 0.42
C LYS A 10 -13.23 -7.23 0.73
N SER A 11 -13.68 -7.16 1.98
CA SER A 11 -14.69 -6.20 2.41
C SER A 11 -14.27 -4.75 2.13
N LEU A 12 -13.04 -4.39 2.52
CA LEU A 12 -12.51 -3.04 2.31
C LEU A 12 -12.38 -2.70 0.82
N CYS A 13 -11.97 -3.65 -0.02
CA CYS A 13 -11.86 -3.42 -1.45
C CYS A 13 -13.22 -3.22 -2.10
N CYS A 14 -14.17 -4.13 -1.84
CA CYS A 14 -15.52 -4.04 -2.40
C CYS A 14 -16.28 -2.79 -1.95
N SER A 15 -16.09 -2.33 -0.71
CA SER A 15 -16.79 -1.15 -0.18
C SER A 15 -16.21 0.18 -0.66
N ASN A 16 -14.92 0.22 -1.04
CA ASN A 16 -14.22 1.48 -1.30
C ASN A 16 -13.66 1.61 -2.72
N GLY A 17 -13.89 0.63 -3.60
CA GLY A 17 -13.49 0.69 -5.00
C GLY A 17 -12.02 0.33 -5.26
N TRP A 18 -11.37 -0.37 -4.32
CA TRP A 18 -10.01 -0.85 -4.52
C TRP A 18 -10.00 -2.10 -5.41
N SER A 19 -9.06 -2.14 -6.36
CA SER A 19 -8.87 -3.28 -7.26
C SER A 19 -8.05 -4.40 -6.61
N TYR A 20 -7.19 -4.06 -5.64
CA TYR A 20 -6.53 -5.03 -4.78
C TYR A 20 -6.20 -4.46 -3.40
N GLY A 21 -5.99 -5.35 -2.45
CA GLY A 21 -5.50 -5.08 -1.11
C GLY A 21 -4.57 -6.20 -0.65
N VAL A 22 -3.41 -5.82 -0.12
CA VAL A 22 -2.36 -6.72 0.34
C VAL A 22 -2.01 -6.40 1.79
N PHE A 23 -1.87 -7.43 2.60
CA PHE A 23 -1.35 -7.29 3.96
C PHE A 23 0.08 -7.82 4.05
N TRP A 24 0.99 -6.91 4.36
CA TRP A 24 2.41 -7.16 4.63
C TRP A 24 2.59 -7.33 6.13
N ARG A 25 2.97 -8.53 6.56
CA ARG A 25 3.18 -8.85 7.97
C ARG A 25 4.67 -8.87 8.30
N PHE A 26 5.02 -8.42 9.51
CA PHE A 26 6.35 -8.65 10.06
C PHE A 26 6.65 -10.15 10.17
N ASP A 27 7.85 -10.53 9.71
CA ASP A 27 8.37 -11.88 9.89
C ASP A 27 8.61 -12.15 11.39
N GLN A 28 8.27 -13.37 11.82
CA GLN A 28 8.33 -13.74 13.24
C GLN A 28 9.77 -13.95 13.75
N ARG A 29 10.71 -14.26 12.84
CA ARG A 29 12.12 -14.52 13.16
C ARG A 29 12.98 -13.29 12.97
N ASN A 30 12.59 -12.42 12.04
CA ASN A 30 13.28 -11.16 11.78
C ASN A 30 12.27 -10.02 11.65
N CYS A 31 12.08 -9.26 12.74
CA CYS A 31 11.17 -8.11 12.76
C CYS A 31 11.58 -6.96 11.83
N MET A 32 12.76 -7.02 11.21
CA MET A 32 13.15 -6.09 10.15
C MET A 32 12.55 -6.44 8.80
N LEU A 33 11.94 -7.61 8.61
CA LEU A 33 11.40 -8.03 7.31
C LEU A 33 9.87 -8.05 7.34
N LEU A 34 9.25 -7.62 6.25
CA LEU A 34 7.83 -7.80 5.98
C LEU A 34 7.64 -8.69 4.75
N THR A 35 6.68 -9.61 4.85
CA THR A 35 6.29 -10.53 3.77
C THR A 35 4.78 -10.49 3.58
N LEU A 36 4.33 -10.84 2.38
CA LEU A 36 2.92 -10.91 2.06
C LEU A 36 2.27 -12.06 2.85
N GLU A 37 1.37 -11.74 3.79
CA GLU A 37 0.60 -12.74 4.54
C GLU A 37 -0.69 -13.11 3.80
N ASP A 38 -1.42 -12.11 3.32
CA ASP A 38 -2.69 -12.32 2.63
C ASP A 38 -3.00 -11.21 1.63
N ALA A 39 -3.79 -11.55 0.62
CA ALA A 39 -4.20 -10.62 -0.42
C ALA A 39 -5.61 -10.90 -0.94
N TYR A 40 -6.28 -9.82 -1.33
CA TYR A 40 -7.48 -9.83 -2.18
C TYR A 40 -7.19 -9.00 -3.43
N TYR A 41 -7.61 -9.48 -4.60
CA TYR A 41 -7.40 -8.77 -5.85
C TYR A 41 -8.44 -9.18 -6.89
N GLU A 42 -8.81 -8.24 -7.76
CA GLU A 42 -9.59 -8.50 -8.96
C GLU A 42 -8.77 -9.28 -9.99
N GLU A 43 -9.41 -10.08 -10.85
CA GLU A 43 -8.70 -10.96 -11.79
C GLU A 43 -7.69 -10.23 -12.69
N GLN A 44 -8.04 -9.03 -13.14
CA GLN A 44 -7.19 -8.14 -13.91
C GLN A 44 -5.88 -7.72 -13.21
N MET A 45 -5.83 -7.81 -11.87
CA MET A 45 -4.65 -7.45 -11.06
C MET A 45 -3.68 -8.61 -10.87
N ARG A 46 -3.93 -9.78 -11.47
CA ARG A 46 -3.09 -10.99 -11.34
C ARG A 46 -1.61 -10.70 -11.61
N VAL A 47 -1.30 -9.98 -12.69
CA VAL A 47 0.10 -9.67 -13.07
C VAL A 47 0.79 -8.81 -12.00
N VAL A 48 0.08 -7.83 -11.45
CA VAL A 48 0.59 -6.98 -10.36
C VAL A 48 0.86 -7.82 -9.11
N MET A 49 -0.06 -8.73 -8.78
CA MET A 49 0.06 -9.60 -7.61
C MET A 49 1.19 -10.63 -7.75
N ASP A 50 1.37 -11.22 -8.93
CA ASP A 50 2.44 -12.18 -9.19
C ASP A 50 3.83 -11.53 -8.96
N ASN A 51 3.97 -10.24 -9.29
CA ASN A 51 5.18 -9.47 -9.02
C ASN A 51 5.39 -9.20 -7.51
N MET A 52 4.31 -9.02 -6.74
CA MET A 52 4.39 -8.71 -5.30
C MET A 52 4.57 -9.95 -4.42
N LEU A 53 4.04 -11.10 -4.83
CA LEU A 53 4.02 -12.33 -4.02
C LEU A 53 5.41 -12.83 -3.61
N GLN A 54 6.45 -12.50 -4.37
CA GLN A 54 7.84 -12.90 -4.10
C GLN A 54 8.68 -11.82 -3.43
N GLN A 55 8.10 -10.65 -3.15
CA GLN A 55 8.85 -9.54 -2.58
C GLN A 55 9.01 -9.70 -1.07
N VAL A 56 10.16 -9.25 -0.59
CA VAL A 56 10.47 -9.10 0.84
C VAL A 56 10.80 -7.63 1.05
N GLN A 57 10.08 -6.99 1.95
CA GLN A 57 10.22 -5.56 2.23
C GLN A 57 11.05 -5.40 3.51
N LEU A 58 12.12 -4.61 3.46
CA LEU A 58 12.95 -4.31 4.65
C LEU A 58 12.34 -3.12 5.40
N LEU A 59 12.25 -3.21 6.72
CA LEU A 59 11.76 -2.13 7.58
C LEU A 59 12.62 -0.87 7.38
N GLY A 60 11.96 0.25 7.08
CA GLY A 60 12.62 1.50 6.72
C GLY A 60 13.03 1.61 5.24
N GLU A 61 12.84 0.58 4.41
CA GLU A 61 13.13 0.66 2.97
C GLU A 61 11.85 0.63 2.13
N GLY A 62 11.87 1.36 1.01
CA GLY A 62 10.72 1.52 0.12
C GLY A 62 9.48 2.09 0.83
N ILE A 63 8.38 2.23 0.09
CA ILE A 63 7.13 2.74 0.67
C ILE A 63 6.56 1.88 1.81
N ILE A 64 6.67 0.55 1.72
CA ILE A 64 6.05 -0.38 2.69
C ILE A 64 6.88 -0.41 3.97
N GLY A 65 8.20 -0.54 3.85
CA GLY A 65 9.09 -0.51 5.00
C GLY A 65 9.09 0.84 5.69
N GLN A 66 8.99 1.95 4.96
CA GLN A 66 8.87 3.28 5.56
C GLN A 66 7.54 3.49 6.30
N ALA A 67 6.43 3.00 5.77
CA ALA A 67 5.15 3.04 6.49
C ALA A 67 5.16 2.16 7.76
N ALA A 68 5.83 1.01 7.69
CA ALA A 68 6.03 0.13 8.83
C ALA A 68 6.90 0.78 9.92
N PHE A 69 7.96 1.51 9.51
CA PHE A 69 8.92 2.15 10.41
C PHE A 69 8.37 3.42 11.05
N THR A 70 7.78 4.30 10.23
CA THR A 70 7.31 5.63 10.69
C THR A 70 5.92 5.59 11.30
N GLY A 71 5.13 4.54 11.02
CA GLY A 71 3.72 4.47 11.39
C GLY A 71 2.82 5.41 10.57
N LYS A 72 3.37 6.18 9.64
CA LYS A 72 2.62 7.16 8.82
C LYS A 72 1.89 6.44 7.68
N HIS A 73 0.69 6.91 7.35
CA HIS A 73 -0.05 6.49 6.16
C HIS A 73 0.35 7.36 4.96
N ARG A 74 0.23 6.81 3.75
CA ARG A 74 0.56 7.52 2.52
C ARG A 74 -0.44 7.21 1.43
N TRP A 75 -0.77 8.23 0.66
CA TRP A 75 -1.64 8.14 -0.50
C TRP A 75 -0.91 8.66 -1.73
N MET A 76 -0.94 7.92 -2.83
CA MET A 76 -0.17 8.19 -4.04
C MET A 76 -1.06 8.08 -5.28
N PHE A 77 -0.79 8.92 -6.27
CA PHE A 77 -1.53 8.98 -7.52
C PHE A 77 -0.59 8.86 -8.73
N SER A 78 -1.08 8.29 -9.83
CA SER A 78 -0.28 8.16 -11.05
C SER A 78 -0.06 9.48 -11.80
N ASP A 79 -0.89 10.50 -11.55
CA ASP A 79 -0.88 11.77 -12.27
C ASP A 79 0.05 12.82 -11.66
N THR A 80 0.67 12.56 -10.51
CA THR A 80 1.55 13.50 -9.80
C THR A 80 2.98 13.51 -10.38
N HIS A 81 3.12 13.67 -11.70
CA HIS A 81 4.42 13.78 -12.36
C HIS A 81 4.73 15.21 -12.87
N SER A 82 4.69 16.21 -11.99
CA SER A 82 5.50 17.44 -12.11
C SER A 82 5.32 18.37 -10.90
N GLY A 83 6.32 18.44 -10.03
CA GLY A 83 6.73 19.70 -9.39
C GLY A 83 5.82 20.41 -8.36
N GLU A 84 4.62 19.94 -8.03
CA GLU A 84 3.79 20.58 -6.99
C GLU A 84 3.48 19.63 -5.83
N TRP A 85 4.52 19.35 -5.03
CA TRP A 85 4.33 18.94 -3.64
C TRP A 85 4.14 20.21 -2.79
N ASN A 86 2.91 20.69 -2.71
CA ASN A 86 2.42 21.57 -1.65
C ASN A 86 0.98 21.10 -1.37
N LEU A 87 0.54 20.73 -0.17
CA LEU A 87 0.75 21.36 1.12
C LEU A 87 0.26 20.36 2.19
N GLY A 88 1.06 20.06 3.24
CA GLY A 88 0.46 19.47 4.43
C GLY A 88 1.26 18.62 5.41
N SER A 89 2.59 18.46 5.33
CA SER A 89 3.40 18.17 6.53
C SER A 89 4.89 18.18 6.19
N ALA A 90 5.62 19.04 6.89
CA ALA A 90 7.06 19.14 6.83
C ALA A 90 7.73 17.82 7.25
N GLU A 91 8.51 17.25 6.33
CA GLU A 91 9.81 16.64 6.56
C GLU A 91 10.36 16.24 5.19
N ARG A 92 11.34 17.03 4.74
CA ARG A 92 12.04 16.91 3.48
C ARG A 92 13.06 15.78 3.64
N GLU A 93 13.04 14.79 2.75
CA GLU A 93 14.23 14.09 2.23
C GLU A 93 13.80 13.04 1.18
N ASP A 94 13.84 13.47 -0.09
CA ASP A 94 14.47 12.77 -1.22
C ASP A 94 14.69 11.24 -1.11
N ILE A 95 13.69 10.37 -1.28
CA ILE A 95 13.95 8.92 -1.54
C ILE A 95 13.01 8.24 -2.58
N PHE A 96 11.81 8.77 -2.87
CA PHE A 96 10.80 7.95 -3.61
C PHE A 96 10.74 8.15 -5.13
N GLN A 97 11.67 8.89 -5.74
CA GLN A 97 11.71 8.98 -7.21
C GLN A 97 12.15 7.66 -7.87
N ASP A 98 12.66 6.69 -7.10
CA ASP A 98 13.22 5.44 -7.61
C ASP A 98 12.51 4.18 -7.09
N ASP A 99 11.28 4.29 -6.55
CA ASP A 99 10.47 3.11 -6.25
C ASP A 99 9.90 2.55 -7.57
N TYR A 100 10.77 1.84 -8.31
CA TYR A 100 10.46 1.08 -9.52
C TYR A 100 9.20 0.22 -9.33
N GLU A 101 8.98 -0.29 -8.12
CA GLU A 101 7.81 -1.08 -7.77
C GLU A 101 6.49 -0.31 -7.93
N ILE A 102 6.46 0.96 -7.52
CA ILE A 102 5.27 1.82 -7.64
C ILE A 102 5.05 2.25 -9.09
N GLN A 103 6.13 2.57 -9.79
CA GLN A 103 6.06 2.90 -11.21
C GLN A 103 5.58 1.72 -12.06
N ASN A 104 5.97 0.50 -11.72
CA ASN A 104 5.49 -0.72 -12.37
C ASN A 104 3.98 -0.93 -12.14
N GLN A 105 3.49 -0.65 -10.93
CA GLN A 105 2.05 -0.70 -10.64
C GLN A 105 1.28 0.35 -11.46
N PHE A 106 1.77 1.60 -11.52
CA PHE A 106 1.14 2.65 -12.34
C PHE A 106 1.17 2.32 -13.84
N SER A 107 2.26 1.76 -14.34
CA SER A 107 2.38 1.30 -15.73
C SER A 107 1.41 0.16 -16.06
N SER A 108 0.98 -0.59 -15.04
CA SER A 108 -0.04 -1.64 -15.15
C SER A 108 -1.49 -1.12 -15.10
N GLY A 109 -1.68 0.20 -15.13
CA GLY A 109 -3.00 0.84 -15.15
C GLY A 109 -3.56 1.22 -13.78
N ILE A 110 -2.78 1.06 -12.70
CA ILE A 110 -3.13 1.60 -11.38
C ILE A 110 -3.05 3.12 -11.42
N LYS A 111 -4.03 3.78 -10.81
CA LYS A 111 -4.09 5.24 -10.69
C LYS A 111 -3.96 5.74 -9.27
N THR A 112 -4.23 4.88 -8.29
CA THR A 112 -4.15 5.23 -6.87
C THR A 112 -3.56 4.08 -6.09
N ILE A 113 -2.61 4.40 -5.21
CA ILE A 113 -2.00 3.45 -4.27
C ILE A 113 -2.05 4.08 -2.89
N ALA A 114 -2.56 3.34 -1.91
CA ALA A 114 -2.58 3.74 -0.51
C ALA A 114 -1.80 2.74 0.33
N VAL A 115 -0.96 3.25 1.23
CA VAL A 115 -0.16 2.46 2.17
C VAL A 115 -0.55 2.88 3.57
N ILE A 116 -1.08 1.94 4.35
CA ILE A 116 -1.66 2.17 5.67
C ILE A 116 -0.93 1.29 6.66
N SER A 117 -0.09 1.89 7.51
CA SER A 117 0.49 1.22 8.68
C SER A 117 -0.61 0.71 9.62
N VAL A 118 -0.51 -0.54 10.08
CA VAL A 118 -1.48 -1.18 10.99
C VAL A 118 -0.76 -1.60 12.28
N GLY A 119 -0.26 -0.62 13.02
CA GLY A 119 0.41 -0.82 14.31
C GLY A 119 1.52 -1.90 14.25
N PRO A 120 1.79 -2.66 15.32
CA PRO A 120 2.83 -3.68 15.31
C PRO A 120 2.50 -4.90 14.44
N ARG A 121 1.35 -4.91 13.75
CA ARG A 121 0.90 -6.05 12.94
C ARG A 121 1.55 -6.06 11.56
N GLY A 122 1.80 -4.88 10.99
CA GLY A 122 2.35 -4.75 9.65
C GLY A 122 1.75 -3.57 8.89
N VAL A 123 1.66 -3.70 7.57
CA VAL A 123 1.23 -2.64 6.65
C VAL A 123 0.22 -3.20 5.67
N VAL A 124 -0.82 -2.42 5.37
CA VAL A 124 -1.77 -2.72 4.31
C VAL A 124 -1.48 -1.82 3.12
N GLN A 125 -1.38 -2.40 1.94
CA GLN A 125 -1.29 -1.69 0.67
C GLN A 125 -2.55 -1.93 -0.14
N PHE A 126 -3.16 -0.86 -0.63
CA PHE A 126 -4.26 -0.92 -1.57
C PHE A 126 -3.85 -0.29 -2.90
N GLY A 127 -4.43 -0.79 -3.99
CA GLY A 127 -4.35 -0.12 -5.27
C GLY A 127 -5.64 -0.19 -6.07
N SER A 128 -5.88 0.83 -6.86
CA SER A 128 -7.07 0.95 -7.71
C SER A 128 -6.71 1.48 -9.10
N THR A 129 -7.41 0.97 -10.10
CA THR A 129 -7.40 1.48 -11.48
C THR A 129 -8.15 2.82 -11.63
N GLN A 130 -8.81 3.28 -10.57
CA GLN A 130 -9.52 4.55 -10.48
C GLN A 130 -8.80 5.50 -9.53
N LYS A 131 -9.02 6.81 -9.73
CA LYS A 131 -8.52 7.82 -8.80
C LYS A 131 -9.42 7.87 -7.57
N ILE A 132 -8.93 7.39 -6.43
CA ILE A 132 -9.66 7.41 -5.15
C ILE A 132 -9.01 8.46 -4.27
N LEU A 133 -9.75 9.51 -3.90
CA LEU A 133 -9.23 10.51 -2.95
C LEU A 133 -9.27 9.96 -1.54
N GLU A 134 -8.30 10.36 -0.71
CA GLU A 134 -8.32 10.07 0.72
C GLU A 134 -9.62 10.63 1.30
N ARG A 135 -10.49 9.73 1.75
CA ARG A 135 -11.72 10.11 2.45
C ARG A 135 -11.38 10.25 3.94
N VAL A 136 -11.68 11.41 4.50
CA VAL A 136 -11.47 11.74 5.92
C VAL A 136 -12.21 10.76 6.85
N ASP A 137 -13.22 10.05 6.34
CA ASP A 137 -14.04 9.08 7.08
C ASP A 137 -13.35 7.75 7.42
N PHE A 138 -12.12 7.50 6.95
CA PHE A 138 -11.38 6.27 7.28
C PHE A 138 -10.72 6.29 8.66
N PHE A 139 -10.45 7.49 9.18
CA PHE A 139 -9.99 7.69 10.54
C PHE A 139 -11.22 8.04 11.38
N GLY A 140 -11.76 7.02 12.04
CA GLY A 140 -13.01 7.13 12.80
C GLY A 140 -13.16 8.46 13.53
N SER A 141 -14.31 9.09 13.31
CA SER A 141 -14.84 10.15 14.16
C SER A 141 -14.83 9.64 15.61
N ASN A 142 -14.28 10.46 16.48
CA ASN A 142 -14.16 10.29 17.93
C ASN A 142 -15.53 10.00 18.60
#